data_AF-A0A183CPH1-F1
#
_entry.id   AF-A0A183CPH1-F1
#
_cell.length_a   1.000
_cell.length_b   1.000
_cell.length_c   1.000
_cell.angle_alpha   90.00
_cell.angle_beta   90.00
_cell.angle_gamma   90.00
#
_symmetry.space_group_name_H-M   'P 1'
#
loop_
_entity.id
_entity.type
_entity.pdbx_description
1 polymer ?
#
loop_
_entity_poly.entity_id
_entity_poly.type
_entity_poly.pdbx_seq_one_letter_code
_entity_poly.pdbx_strand_id
1 'polypeptide(L)'
;MQKLAFKLLLSILIIHQCLAEWKPCKKRKFDQDSFVCVCSAEHCDSPEAIGDLNDSHKLVYYVSDPADKRLARFELAPNDAAANAKGIVEVRVDASQKRHWLHNWPNADRQL
;
A
#
# COMPACT_ATOMS: atom_id res chain seq x y z
N MET A 1 -22.02 -12.31 39.65
CA MET A 1 -21.13 -11.27 39.08
C MET A 1 -19.96 -11.81 38.23
N GLN A 2 -19.59 -13.10 38.32
CA GLN A 2 -18.51 -13.71 37.51
C GLN A 2 -18.78 -13.83 35.99
N LYS A 3 -20.05 -13.94 35.57
CA LYS A 3 -20.41 -14.16 34.16
C LYS A 3 -20.24 -12.93 33.26
N LEU A 4 -20.25 -11.71 33.82
CA LEU A 4 -20.03 -10.48 33.06
C LEU A 4 -18.55 -10.26 32.72
N ALA A 5 -17.64 -10.54 33.66
CA ALA A 5 -16.21 -10.41 33.44
C ALA A 5 -15.69 -11.35 32.33
N PHE A 6 -16.21 -12.58 32.28
CA PHE A 6 -15.83 -13.57 31.26
C PHE A 6 -16.30 -13.19 29.85
N LYS A 7 -17.49 -12.57 29.74
CA LYS A 7 -18.01 -12.05 28.46
C LYS A 7 -17.22 -10.84 27.96
N LEU A 8 -16.80 -9.95 28.86
CA LEU A 8 -15.99 -8.78 28.51
C LEU A 8 -14.60 -9.17 27.99
N LEU A 9 -13.97 -10.19 28.60
CA LEU A 9 -12.66 -10.69 28.18
C LEU A 9 -12.72 -11.37 26.81
N LEU A 10 -13.78 -12.15 26.52
CA LEU A 10 -13.98 -12.74 25.20
C LEU A 10 -14.18 -11.68 24.11
N SER A 11 -14.92 -10.60 24.38
CA SER A 11 -15.14 -9.53 23.40
C SER A 11 -13.87 -8.74 23.09
N ILE A 12 -12.96 -8.56 24.05
CA ILE A 12 -11.69 -7.86 23.86
C ILE A 12 -10.71 -8.70 23.00
N LEU A 13 -10.74 -10.03 23.15
CA LEU A 13 -9.92 -10.97 22.36
C LEU A 13 -10.33 -11.04 20.89
N ILE A 14 -11.63 -10.91 20.58
CA ILE A 14 -12.14 -11.00 19.19
C ILE A 14 -11.83 -9.71 18.39
N ILE A 15 -11.75 -8.55 19.05
CA ILE A 15 -11.44 -7.27 18.38
C ILE A 15 -9.96 -7.18 17.98
N HIS A 16 -9.07 -7.96 18.60
CA HIS A 16 -7.62 -7.90 18.34
C HIS A 16 -7.17 -8.58 17.03
N GLN A 17 -8.03 -9.32 16.33
CA GLN A 17 -7.60 -10.17 15.20
C GLN A 17 -7.82 -9.58 13.81
N CYS A 18 -8.21 -8.30 13.68
CA CYS A 18 -8.52 -7.71 12.37
C CYS A 18 -7.66 -6.49 11.99
N LEU A 19 -6.41 -6.45 12.46
CA LEU A 19 -5.42 -5.55 11.89
C LEU A 19 -4.62 -6.35 10.86
N ALA A 20 -4.93 -6.14 9.58
CA ALA A 20 -4.06 -6.56 8.49
C ALA A 20 -2.75 -5.77 8.62
N GLU A 21 -1.84 -6.29 9.42
CA GLU A 21 -0.55 -5.66 9.68
C GLU A 21 0.28 -5.67 8.39
N TRP A 22 0.89 -4.51 8.09
CA TRP A 22 1.82 -4.39 6.99
C TRP A 22 3.00 -5.34 7.20
N LYS A 23 3.27 -6.21 6.22
CA LYS A 23 4.39 -7.15 6.25
C LYS A 23 5.41 -6.76 5.19
N PRO A 24 6.68 -6.50 5.57
CA PRO A 24 7.70 -6.16 4.61
C PRO A 24 8.08 -7.38 3.74
N CYS A 25 8.55 -7.09 2.52
CA CYS A 25 9.04 -8.11 1.61
C CYS A 25 10.31 -8.81 2.11
N LYS A 26 10.24 -10.14 2.23
CA LYS A 26 11.41 -11.01 2.37
C LYS A 26 12.09 -11.21 1.01
N LYS A 27 13.06 -10.34 0.72
CA LYS A 27 13.78 -10.30 -0.56
C LYS A 27 14.64 -11.54 -0.78
N ARG A 28 14.59 -12.09 -1.98
CA ARG A 28 15.52 -13.13 -2.46
C ARG A 28 15.99 -12.79 -3.87
N LYS A 29 17.30 -12.88 -4.09
CA LYS A 29 17.94 -12.67 -5.40
C LYS A 29 18.29 -14.01 -6.02
N PHE A 30 18.18 -14.10 -7.35
CA PHE A 30 18.52 -15.28 -8.14
C PHE A 30 19.34 -14.84 -9.35
N ASP A 31 20.59 -14.39 -9.14
CA ASP A 31 21.55 -13.92 -10.16
C ASP A 31 20.95 -13.03 -11.28
N GLN A 32 19.93 -12.25 -10.93
CA GLN A 32 19.14 -11.40 -11.82
C GLN A 32 19.28 -9.94 -11.39
N ASP A 33 18.91 -9.03 -12.29
CA ASP A 33 18.92 -7.58 -12.07
C ASP A 33 17.86 -7.09 -11.07
N SER A 34 17.10 -7.98 -10.44
CA SER A 34 16.03 -7.68 -9.50
C SER A 34 15.92 -8.72 -8.38
N PHE A 35 14.89 -8.62 -7.55
CA PHE A 35 14.59 -9.54 -6.46
C PHE A 35 13.13 -9.98 -6.49
N VAL A 36 12.85 -11.10 -5.83
CA VAL A 36 11.49 -11.57 -5.55
C VAL A 36 11.17 -11.43 -4.06
N CYS A 37 9.88 -11.32 -3.73
CA CYS A 37 9.38 -11.40 -2.37
C CYS A 37 8.93 -12.84 -2.09
N VAL A 38 9.54 -13.48 -1.10
CA VAL A 38 9.25 -14.87 -0.76
C VAL A 38 8.08 -14.94 0.20
N CYS A 39 6.98 -15.56 -0.25
CA CYS A 39 5.85 -15.91 0.59
C CYS A 39 5.94 -17.36 1.07
N SER A 40 5.49 -17.60 2.31
CA SER A 40 5.34 -18.89 2.96
C SER A 40 3.99 -18.93 3.69
N ALA A 41 3.66 -20.08 4.30
CA ALA A 41 2.40 -20.24 5.05
C ALA A 41 2.20 -19.19 6.16
N GLU A 42 3.27 -18.67 6.73
CA GLU A 42 3.22 -17.73 7.87
C GLU A 42 3.49 -16.27 7.46
N HIS A 43 3.99 -16.05 6.24
CA HIS A 43 4.48 -14.74 5.82
C HIS A 43 4.26 -14.49 4.34
N CYS A 44 3.67 -13.35 4.01
CA CYS A 44 3.68 -12.80 2.66
C CYS A 44 3.70 -11.28 2.79
N ASP A 45 4.30 -10.57 1.82
CA ASP A 45 4.31 -9.12 1.85
C ASP A 45 2.91 -8.55 1.60
N SER A 46 2.64 -7.41 2.21
CA SER A 46 1.45 -6.62 1.94
C SER A 46 1.89 -5.16 1.75
N PRO A 47 1.29 -4.42 0.81
CA PRO A 47 1.55 -3.00 0.71
C PRO A 47 0.98 -2.28 1.93
N GLU A 48 1.65 -1.22 2.37
CA GLU A 48 1.11 -0.36 3.41
C GLU A 48 -0.17 0.31 2.91
N ALA A 49 -1.21 0.35 3.73
CA ALA A 49 -2.48 0.95 3.37
C ALA A 49 -2.29 2.45 3.05
N ILE A 50 -3.10 2.97 2.13
CA ILE A 50 -3.05 4.39 1.73
C ILE A 50 -3.31 5.30 2.93
N GLY A 51 -4.17 4.86 3.85
CA GLY A 51 -4.65 5.64 4.99
C GLY A 51 -5.75 6.62 4.58
N ASP A 52 -6.09 7.55 5.47
CA ASP A 52 -7.03 8.62 5.16
C ASP A 52 -6.33 9.77 4.42
N LEU A 53 -6.87 10.14 3.27
CA LEU A 53 -6.35 11.22 2.42
C LEU A 53 -7.13 12.54 2.56
N ASN A 54 -8.28 12.53 3.25
CA ASN A 54 -9.26 13.61 3.18
C ASN A 54 -8.79 14.92 3.82
N ASP A 55 -7.94 14.86 4.84
CA ASP A 55 -7.60 16.05 5.64
C ASP A 55 -6.22 16.64 5.36
N SER A 56 -5.42 15.99 4.51
CA SER A 56 -3.96 16.21 4.55
C SER A 56 -3.38 17.01 3.39
N HIS A 57 -4.09 17.19 2.26
CA HIS A 57 -3.52 17.71 1.01
C HIS A 57 -2.16 17.05 0.64
N LYS A 58 -1.87 15.87 1.21
CA LYS A 58 -0.62 15.15 1.02
C LYS A 58 -0.73 14.31 -0.23
N LEU A 59 0.35 14.28 -0.99
CA LEU A 59 0.51 13.28 -2.03
C LEU A 59 1.08 12.02 -1.39
N VAL A 60 0.38 10.89 -1.53
CA VAL A 60 0.91 9.56 -1.19
C VAL A 60 1.31 8.86 -2.48
N TYR A 61 2.52 8.33 -2.53
CA TYR A 61 3.00 7.59 -3.70
C TYR A 61 3.75 6.33 -3.28
N TYR A 62 3.73 5.35 -4.18
CA TYR A 62 4.39 4.06 -3.99
C TYR A 62 5.50 3.89 -5.01
N VAL A 63 6.66 3.44 -4.56
CA VAL A 63 7.82 3.18 -5.43
C VAL A 63 8.17 1.71 -5.41
N SER A 64 8.36 1.14 -6.58
CA SER A 64 9.04 -0.14 -6.77
C SER A 64 10.24 0.09 -7.68
N ASP A 65 11.38 -0.48 -7.33
CA ASP A 65 12.59 -0.43 -8.14
C ASP A 65 13.31 -1.78 -8.08
N PRO A 66 14.09 -2.14 -9.11
CA PRO A 66 14.75 -3.45 -9.17
C PRO A 66 15.84 -3.62 -8.10
N ALA A 67 16.38 -2.54 -7.54
CA ALA A 67 17.47 -2.61 -6.60
C ALA A 67 16.98 -3.01 -5.19
N ASP A 68 15.92 -2.36 -4.71
CA ASP A 68 15.51 -2.45 -3.32
C ASP A 68 14.02 -2.19 -3.04
N LYS A 69 13.30 -1.37 -3.81
CA LYS A 69 11.94 -0.98 -3.38
C LYS A 69 10.86 -1.93 -3.87
N ARG A 70 9.98 -2.35 -2.97
CA ARG A 70 8.76 -3.11 -3.24
C ARG A 70 7.58 -2.36 -2.66
N LEU A 71 6.82 -1.67 -3.50
CA LEU A 71 5.65 -0.87 -3.11
C LEU A 71 5.92 -0.04 -1.84
N ALA A 72 7.10 0.57 -1.77
CA ALA A 72 7.49 1.39 -0.64
C ALA A 72 6.66 2.68 -0.66
N ARG A 73 5.97 2.98 0.45
CA ARG A 73 5.08 4.14 0.60
C ARG A 73 5.87 5.38 0.98
N PHE A 74 5.53 6.50 0.39
CA PHE A 74 6.10 7.82 0.69
C PHE A 74 4.97 8.86 0.74
N GLU A 75 5.19 9.90 1.53
CA GLU A 75 4.33 11.09 1.58
C GLU A 75 5.13 12.30 1.11
N LEU A 76 4.51 13.17 0.32
CA LEU A 76 5.06 14.47 -0.07
C LEU A 76 4.10 15.56 0.40
N ALA A 77 4.63 16.57 1.09
CA ALA A 77 3.85 17.74 1.45
C ALA A 77 3.58 18.58 0.19
N PRO A 78 2.42 19.24 0.09
CA PRO A 78 2.00 19.94 -1.13
C PRO A 78 2.94 21.06 -1.59
N ASN A 79 3.81 21.57 -0.72
CA ASN A 79 4.74 22.66 -1.02
C ASN A 79 6.17 22.21 -1.37
N ASP A 80 6.45 20.90 -1.35
CA ASP A 80 7.80 20.36 -1.61
C ASP A 80 8.07 20.12 -3.10
N ALA A 81 7.08 20.38 -3.96
CA ALA A 81 7.20 20.24 -5.40
C ALA A 81 7.93 21.45 -6.03
N ALA A 82 9.23 21.27 -6.25
CA ALA A 82 9.97 21.81 -7.39
C ALA A 82 10.28 23.33 -7.44
N ALA A 83 10.84 23.92 -6.38
CA ALA A 83 11.43 25.25 -6.50
C ALA A 83 12.84 25.28 -7.16
N ASN A 84 13.61 24.17 -7.16
CA ASN A 84 15.05 24.23 -7.50
C ASN A 84 15.64 23.01 -8.24
N ALA A 85 14.84 22.14 -8.87
CA ALA A 85 15.38 21.00 -9.61
C ALA A 85 15.77 21.41 -11.06
N LYS A 86 16.96 21.02 -11.52
CA LYS A 86 17.36 21.21 -12.93
C LYS A 86 16.72 20.10 -13.77
N GLY A 87 16.00 20.44 -14.84
CA GLY A 87 15.35 19.45 -15.73
C GLY A 87 13.93 19.04 -15.31
N ILE A 88 13.14 20.00 -14.80
CA ILE A 88 11.75 19.76 -14.39
C ILE A 88 10.91 19.33 -15.60
N VAL A 89 10.20 18.20 -15.46
CA VAL A 89 9.13 17.78 -16.35
C VAL A 89 7.81 18.04 -15.63
N GLU A 90 6.98 18.92 -16.20
CA GLU A 90 5.66 19.21 -15.67
C GLU A 90 4.63 18.26 -16.31
N VAL A 91 3.83 17.60 -15.48
CA VAL A 91 2.71 16.77 -15.92
C VAL A 91 1.41 17.40 -15.42
N ARG A 92 0.50 17.72 -16.34
CA ARG A 92 -0.82 18.30 -16.03
C ARG A 92 -1.92 17.28 -16.28
N VAL A 93 -2.86 17.19 -15.33
CA VAL A 93 -4.07 16.36 -15.46
C VAL A 93 -5.22 17.26 -15.90
N ASP A 94 -5.72 17.05 -17.11
CA ASP A 94 -6.92 17.73 -17.61
C ASP A 94 -8.17 16.86 -17.37
N ALA A 95 -8.92 17.20 -16.32
CA ALA A 95 -10.13 16.48 -15.94
C ALA A 95 -11.32 16.72 -16.90
N SER A 96 -11.23 17.69 -17.82
CA SER A 96 -12.27 17.94 -18.82
C SER A 96 -12.27 16.88 -19.93
N GLN A 97 -11.10 16.27 -20.19
CA GLN A 97 -10.89 15.26 -21.22
C GLN A 97 -11.21 13.86 -20.65
N LYS A 98 -12.48 13.48 -20.65
CA LYS A 98 -12.92 12.17 -20.16
C LYS A 98 -12.52 11.04 -21.12
N ARG A 99 -12.11 9.91 -20.55
CA ARG A 99 -11.74 8.67 -21.27
C ARG A 99 -12.69 7.54 -20.86
N HIS A 100 -12.41 6.32 -21.31
CA HIS A 100 -13.19 5.14 -20.96
C HIS A 100 -13.21 4.90 -19.43
N TRP A 101 -14.27 4.26 -18.96
CA TRP A 101 -14.39 3.84 -17.57
C TRP A 101 -13.54 2.58 -17.31
N LEU A 102 -12.70 2.65 -16.28
CA LEU A 102 -12.00 1.48 -15.75
C LEU A 102 -12.98 0.71 -14.86
N HIS A 103 -13.32 -0.52 -15.26
CA HIS A 103 -14.29 -1.34 -14.53
C HIS A 103 -13.61 -2.13 -13.39
N ASN A 104 -12.52 -2.82 -13.71
CA ASN A 104 -11.63 -3.47 -12.73
C ASN A 104 -10.33 -3.88 -13.41
N TRP A 105 -9.28 -4.14 -12.63
CA TRP A 105 -8.09 -4.84 -13.13
C TRP A 105 -8.35 -6.35 -13.07
N PRO A 106 -8.30 -7.08 -14.20
CA PRO A 106 -8.61 -8.51 -14.20
C PRO A 106 -7.47 -9.30 -13.52
N ASN A 107 -7.86 -10.20 -12.61
CA ASN A 107 -7.03 -11.34 -12.20
C ASN A 107 -7.62 -12.58 -12.87
N ALA A 108 -6.78 -13.42 -13.48
CA ALA A 108 -7.21 -14.59 -14.26
C ALA A 108 -8.06 -15.59 -13.46
N ASP A 109 -7.99 -15.56 -12.13
CA ASP A 109 -8.64 -16.53 -11.24
C ASP A 109 -10.00 -16.09 -10.67
N ARG A 110 -10.58 -14.97 -11.13
CA ARG A 110 -11.95 -14.57 -10.75
C ARG A 110 -12.96 -15.01 -11.81
N GLN A 111 -13.03 -16.31 -12.08
CA GLN A 111 -14.21 -16.93 -12.69
C GLN A 111 -15.08 -17.45 -11.53
N LEU A 112 -16.19 -16.74 -11.28
CA LEU A 112 -17.28 -17.19 -10.40
C LEU A 112 -17.99 -18.41 -11.00
#